data_AF-A0A916FVD8-F1
#
_entry.id   AF-A0A916FVD8-F1
#
_cell.length_a   1.000
_cell.length_b   1.000
_cell.length_c   1.000
_cell.angle_alpha   90.00
_cell.angle_beta   90.00
_cell.angle_gamma   90.00
#
_symmetry.space_group_name_H-M   'P 1'
#
loop_
_entity.id
_entity.type
_entity.pdbx_description
1 polymer ?
#
loop_
_entity_poly.entity_id
_entity_poly.type
_entity_poly.pdbx_seq_one_letter_code
_entity_poly.pdbx_strand_id
1 'polypeptide(L)' 'SVDKVDVWGRRKMAYIIKKQREGQYVLLNVTMNPATTADLERNLRYQEPIIRHMLSVAA' A
#
# COMPACT_ATOMS: atom_id res chain seq x y z
N SER A 1 9.41 5.48 11.90
CA SER A 1 8.25 5.72 12.79
C SER A 1 6.98 5.64 11.96
N VAL A 2 5.90 5.09 12.51
CA VAL A 2 4.57 5.17 11.87
C VAL A 2 3.85 6.36 12.48
N ASP A 3 3.55 7.36 11.65
CA ASP A 3 3.00 8.63 12.12
C ASP A 3 1.48 8.61 12.09
N LYS A 4 0.90 8.01 11.05
CA LYS A 4 -0.56 7.86 10.93
C LYS A 4 -0.94 6.62 10.13
N VAL A 5 -2.04 6.00 10.53
CA VAL A 5 -2.66 4.88 9.83
C VAL A 5 -4.13 5.20 9.58
N ASP A 6 -4.50 5.35 8.31
CA ASP A 6 -5.87 5.60 7.88
C ASP A 6 -6.40 4.34 7.17
N VAL A 7 -7.30 3.61 7.81
CA VAL A 7 -7.94 2.41 7.23
C VAL A 7 -9.26 2.81 6.58
N TRP A 8 -9.31 2.75 5.25
CA TRP A 8 -10.53 3.05 4.48
C TRP A 8 -11.46 1.85 4.33
N GLY A 9 -11.00 0.66 4.71
CA GLY A 9 -11.78 -0.57 4.64
C GLY A 9 -11.99 -1.04 3.20
N ARG A 10 -13.05 -1.82 3.00
CA ARG A 10 -13.36 -2.45 1.70
C ARG A 10 -14.05 -1.46 0.77
N ARG A 11 -13.46 -1.23 -0.40
CA ARG A 11 -14.02 -0.34 -1.43
C ARG A 11 -14.02 -1.03 -2.79
N LYS A 12 -15.01 -0.69 -3.63
CA LYS A 12 -15.11 -1.17 -5.01
C LYS A 12 -14.11 -0.43 -5.89
N MET A 13 -13.35 -1.18 -6.67
CA MET A 13 -12.37 -0.64 -7.59
C MET A 13 -13.06 -0.15 -8.88
N ALA A 14 -12.48 0.87 -9.53
CA ALA A 14 -13.01 1.38 -10.80
C ALA A 14 -12.94 0.33 -11.94
N TYR A 15 -11.98 -0.58 -11.85
CA TYR A 15 -11.79 -1.70 -12.78
C TYR A 15 -11.24 -2.93 -12.05
N ILE A 16 -11.33 -4.08 -12.70
CA ILE A 16 -10.90 -5.36 -12.12
C ILE A 16 -9.37 -5.43 -12.09
N ILE A 17 -8.80 -5.80 -10.94
CA ILE A 17 -7.37 -6.05 -10.77
C ILE A 17 -7.20 -7.47 -10.25
N LYS A 18 -6.35 -8.29 -10.89
CA LYS A 18 -6.14 -9.71 -10.53
C LYS A 18 -7.45 -10.48 -10.28
N LYS A 19 -8.47 -10.26 -11.13
CA LYS A 19 -9.83 -10.85 -11.02
C LYS A 19 -10.65 -10.42 -9.78
N GLN A 20 -10.18 -9.44 -9.02
CA GLN A 20 -10.91 -8.86 -7.88
C GLN A 20 -11.63 -7.57 -8.30
N ARG A 21 -12.86 -7.36 -7.81
CA ARG A 21 -13.65 -6.12 -8.00
C ARG A 21 -13.62 -5.18 -6.79
N GLU A 22 -13.22 -5.71 -5.64
CA GLU A 22 -13.18 -4.99 -4.37
C GLU A 22 -11.86 -5.28 -3.67
N GLY A 23 -11.38 -4.31 -2.89
CA GLY A 23 -10.14 -4.43 -2.14
C GLY A 23 -10.21 -3.64 -0.85
N GLN A 24 -9.37 -4.01 0.12
CA GLN A 24 -9.20 -3.25 1.34
C GLN A 24 -8.12 -2.18 1.13
N TYR A 25 -8.46 -0.93 1.43
CA TYR A 25 -7.57 0.21 1.28
C TYR A 25 -7.05 0.67 2.64
N VAL A 26 -5.74 0.85 2.72
CA VAL A 26 -5.03 1.39 3.88
C VAL A 26 -4.05 2.45 3.39
N LEU A 27 -4.10 3.63 4.00
CA LEU A 27 -3.15 4.71 3.80
C LEU A 27 -2.26 4.81 5.04
N LEU A 28 -0.95 4.83 4.82
CA LEU A 28 0.05 4.85 5.88
C LEU A 28 0.95 6.07 5.69
N ASN A 29 1.07 6.90 6.72
CA ASN A 29 2.07 7.95 6.79
C ASN A 29 3.20 7.46 7.68
N VAL A 30 4.39 7.34 7.09
CA VAL A 30 5.53 6.68 7.71
C VAL A 30 6.77 7.51 7.46
N THR A 31 7.48 7.84 8.54
CA THR A 31 8.81 8.44 8.46
C THR A 31 9.86 7.33 8.49
N MET A 32 10.57 7.13 7.38
CA MET A 32 11.65 6.14 7.27
C MET A 32 12.80 6.65 6.39
N ASN A 33 13.96 5.99 6.51
CA ASN A 33 15.12 6.30 5.69
C ASN A 33 14.84 5.91 4.22
N PRO A 34 15.09 6.79 3.23
CA PRO A 34 14.92 6.47 1.81
C PRO A 34 15.61 5.19 1.35
N ALA A 35 16.74 4.81 1.96
CA ALA A 35 17.45 3.57 1.65
C ALA A 35 16.60 2.32 1.92
N THR A 36 15.74 2.35 2.95
CA THR A 36 14.89 1.22 3.34
C THR A 36 13.61 1.08 2.51
N THR A 37 13.29 2.08 1.68
CA THR A 37 12.07 2.09 0.85
C THR A 37 12.11 0.99 -0.21
N ALA A 38 13.28 0.71 -0.80
CA ALA A 38 13.44 -0.32 -1.83
C ALA A 38 13.17 -1.74 -1.29
N ASP A 39 13.67 -2.03 -0.09
CA ASP A 39 13.44 -3.31 0.59
C ASP A 39 11.96 -3.49 0.96
N LEU A 40 11.32 -2.41 1.40
CA LEU A 40 9.89 -2.42 1.70
C LEU A 40 9.06 -2.70 0.43
N GLU A 41 9.32 -2.00 -0.67
CA GLU A 41 8.62 -2.20 -1.93
C GLU A 41 8.76 -3.64 -2.43
N ARG A 42 9.96 -4.20 -2.32
CA ARG A 42 10.24 -5.60 -2.65
C ARG A 42 9.43 -6.56 -1.78
N ASN A 43 9.38 -6.33 -0.46
CA ASN A 43 8.60 -7.16 0.45
C ASN A 43 7.09 -7.07 0.16
N LEU A 44 6.56 -5.88 -0.11
CA LEU A 44 5.14 -5.67 -0.47
C LEU A 44 4.78 -6.37 -1.79
N ARG A 45 5.73 -6.46 -2.72
CA ARG A 45 5.53 -7.19 -3.99
C ARG A 45 5.46 -8.70 -3.81
N TYR A 46 6.18 -9.27 -2.85
CA TYR A 46 6.14 -10.71 -2.57
C TYR A 46 4.87 -11.15 -1.85
N GLN A 47 4.19 -10.23 -1.16
CA GLN A 47 2.93 -10.55 -0.48
C GLN A 47 1.79 -10.68 -1.49
N GLU A 48 1.36 -11.92 -1.73
CA GLU A 48 0.24 -12.24 -2.63
C GLU A 48 -1.07 -11.51 -2.33
N PRO A 49 -1.47 -11.27 -1.05
CA PRO A 49 -2.68 -10.53 -0.74
C PRO A 49 -2.63 -9.07 -1.20
N ILE A 50 -1.43 -8.50 -1.36
CA ILE A 50 -1.27 -7.12 -1.83
C ILE A 50 -1.33 -7.11 -3.36
N ILE A 51 -2.50 -6.72 -3.88
CA ILE A 51 -2.73 -6.66 -5.32
C ILE A 51 -2.15 -5.40 -5.97
N ARG A 52 -1.98 -4.32 -5.19
CA ARG A 52 -1.42 -3.04 -5.61
C ARG A 52 -0.92 -2.28 -4.39
N HIS A 53 0.23 -1.64 -4.51
CA HIS A 53 0.77 -0.68 -3.55
C HIS A 53 1.28 0.55 -4.30
N MET A 54 1.39 1.67 -3.61
CA MET A 54 1.98 2.90 -4.14
C MET A 54 2.73 3.57 -2.99
N LEU A 55 4.00 3.88 -3.23
CA LEU A 55 4.85 4.62 -2.31
C LEU A 55 5.09 6.00 -2.94
N SER A 56 4.73 7.06 -2.21
CA SER A 56 4.97 8.44 -2.64
C SER A 56 5.63 9.20 -1.52
N VAL A 57 6.60 10.04 -1.86
CA VAL A 57 7.22 10.96 -0.90
C VAL A 57 6.21 12.06 -0.59
N ALA A 58 5.83 12.21 0.68
CA ALA A 58 5.09 13.37 1.14
C ALA A 58 6.11 14.50 1.40
N ALA A 59 5.86 15.67 0.79
CA ALA A 59 6.68 16.86 0.95
C ALA A 59 6.40 17.56 2.30
#